data_AF-A0A0N4YTA5-F1
#
_entry.id   AF-A0A0N4YTA5-F1
#
_cell.length_a   1.000
_cell.length_b   1.000
_cell.length_c   1.000
_cell.angle_alpha   90.00
_cell.angle_beta   90.00
_cell.angle_gamma   90.00
#
_symmetry.space_group_name_H-M   'P 1'
#
loop_
_entity.id
_entity.type
_entity.pdbx_description
1 polymer ?
#
loop_
_entity_poly.entity_id
_entity_poly.type
_entity_poly.pdbx_seq_one_letter_code
_entity_poly.pdbx_strand_id
1 'polypeptide(L)'
;MRLLLLSLSFVLSLVIFQSGFLLKRKELYMRSRCSDAKLRNSECWMQRQYKKVVILLVDALRFDFLVPTDANATRSFFRGHMPNVAQLMKDGAQIGVFLADPPTTTLQRIKALTTGTLPTFIDAGDNFAPSPNINEDNLFFQAKSRNVTVAFMGDDTWYVLSNISNYEFS
;
A
#
# COMPACT_ATOMS: atom_id res chain seq x y z
N MET A 1 -28.86 -31.87 29.60
CA MET A 1 -28.21 -32.42 28.38
C MET A 1 -28.31 -31.49 27.16
N ARG A 2 -29.51 -31.01 26.77
CA ARG A 2 -29.68 -30.15 25.58
C ARG A 2 -28.96 -28.79 25.65
N LEU A 3 -28.99 -28.11 26.81
CA LEU A 3 -28.28 -26.83 27.00
C LEU A 3 -26.75 -26.97 26.92
N LEU A 4 -26.22 -28.10 27.40
CA LEU A 4 -24.79 -28.43 27.36
C LEU A 4 -24.31 -28.69 25.92
N LEU A 5 -25.14 -29.31 25.09
CA LEU A 5 -24.87 -29.50 23.66
C LEU A 5 -24.88 -28.18 22.88
N LEU A 6 -25.81 -27.28 23.20
CA LEU A 6 -25.88 -25.95 22.58
C LEU A 6 -24.70 -25.06 22.99
N SER A 7 -24.29 -25.09 24.27
CA SER A 7 -23.11 -24.33 24.69
C SER A 7 -21.84 -24.87 24.03
N LEU A 8 -21.69 -26.20 23.92
CA LEU A 8 -20.54 -26.81 23.25
C LEU A 8 -20.47 -26.45 21.76
N SER A 9 -21.60 -26.42 21.05
CA SER A 9 -21.63 -26.05 19.62
C SER A 9 -21.31 -24.57 19.40
N PHE A 10 -21.75 -23.68 20.29
CA PHE A 10 -21.39 -22.26 20.26
C PHE A 10 -19.90 -22.03 20.56
N VAL A 11 -19.34 -22.74 21.54
CA VAL A 11 -17.90 -22.65 21.83
C VAL A 11 -17.09 -23.17 20.64
N LEU A 12 -17.49 -24.29 20.05
CA LEU A 12 -16.83 -24.85 18.87
C LEU A 12 -16.91 -23.90 17.66
N SER A 13 -18.07 -23.29 17.41
CA SER A 13 -18.23 -22.33 16.32
C SER A 13 -17.41 -21.07 16.54
N LEU A 14 -17.33 -20.55 17.77
CA LEU A 14 -16.47 -19.42 18.12
C LEU A 14 -14.98 -19.76 17.93
N VAL A 15 -14.54 -20.97 18.29
CA VAL A 15 -13.15 -21.41 18.10
C VAL A 15 -12.81 -21.53 16.61
N ILE A 16 -13.70 -22.13 15.81
CA ILE A 16 -13.51 -22.24 14.35
C ILE A 16 -13.52 -20.84 13.71
N PHE A 17 -14.45 -19.98 14.12
CA PHE A 17 -14.56 -18.60 13.63
C PHE A 17 -13.31 -17.79 13.96
N GLN A 18 -12.82 -17.83 15.21
CA GLN A 18 -11.59 -17.14 15.60
C GLN A 18 -10.35 -17.67 14.85
N SER A 19 -10.33 -18.95 14.50
CA SER A 19 -9.22 -19.57 13.77
C SER A 19 -9.22 -19.25 12.27
N GLY A 20 -10.41 -19.10 11.66
CA GLY A 20 -10.55 -18.88 10.21
C GLY A 20 -10.77 -17.42 9.79
N PHE A 21 -11.40 -16.60 10.64
CA PHE A 21 -11.71 -15.19 10.33
C PHE A 21 -10.51 -14.27 10.55
N LEU A 22 -9.66 -14.58 11.54
CA LEU A 22 -8.45 -13.82 11.83
C LEU A 22 -7.31 -14.37 10.98
N LEU A 23 -7.21 -13.89 9.74
CA LEU A 23 -6.04 -14.09 8.88
C LEU A 23 -4.80 -13.53 9.60
N LYS A 24 -4.07 -14.39 10.31
CA LYS A 24 -2.73 -14.09 10.82
C LYS A 24 -1.77 -14.15 9.64
N ARG A 25 -1.39 -12.98 9.13
CA ARG A 25 -0.29 -12.89 8.18
C ARG A 25 0.99 -13.34 8.86
N LYS A 26 1.77 -14.18 8.16
CA LYS A 26 3.16 -14.45 8.55
C LYS A 26 4.03 -13.41 7.88
N GLU A 27 4.49 -12.43 8.63
CA GLU A 27 5.48 -11.47 8.14
C GLU A 27 6.77 -12.23 7.82
N LEU A 28 7.25 -12.09 6.58
CA LEU A 28 8.49 -12.72 6.13
C LEU A 28 9.64 -11.73 6.34
N TYR A 29 10.59 -12.10 7.19
CA TYR A 29 11.79 -11.31 7.47
C TYR A 29 12.87 -11.42 6.37
N MET A 30 12.54 -12.05 5.24
CA MET A 30 13.46 -12.22 4.12
C MET A 30 13.40 -11.00 3.22
N ARG A 31 14.57 -10.57 2.73
CA ARG A 31 14.72 -9.46 1.78
C ARG A 31 15.15 -9.99 0.44
N SER A 32 14.59 -9.43 -0.63
CA SER A 32 14.89 -9.83 -2.00
C SER A 32 16.36 -9.56 -2.30
N ARG A 33 17.06 -10.59 -2.79
CA ARG A 33 18.46 -10.54 -3.19
C ARG A 33 18.59 -10.76 -4.68
N CYS A 34 19.78 -10.44 -5.17
CA CYS A 34 20.11 -10.62 -6.57
C CYS A 34 20.08 -12.07 -7.04
N SER A 35 20.46 -13.00 -6.16
CA SER A 35 20.38 -14.44 -6.38
C SER A 35 18.97 -14.93 -6.68
N ASP A 36 17.96 -14.18 -6.24
CA ASP A 36 16.56 -14.58 -6.32
C ASP A 36 15.97 -14.22 -7.70
N ALA A 37 16.59 -13.25 -8.39
CA ALA A 37 16.20 -12.83 -9.72
C ALA A 37 16.76 -13.78 -10.78
N LYS A 38 15.93 -14.70 -11.26
CA LYS A 38 16.25 -15.63 -12.35
C LYS A 38 16.12 -14.97 -13.73
N LEU A 39 16.74 -13.81 -13.95
CA LEU A 39 16.79 -13.20 -15.29
C LEU A 39 17.89 -13.86 -16.13
N ARG A 40 17.54 -14.32 -17.34
CA ARG A 40 18.53 -14.75 -18.34
C ARG A 40 19.28 -13.49 -18.81
N ASN A 41 20.61 -13.57 -18.80
CA ASN A 41 21.55 -12.48 -19.16
C ASN A 41 21.65 -11.35 -18.12
N SER A 42 22.42 -11.63 -17.06
CA SER A 42 23.24 -10.71 -16.24
C SER A 42 22.65 -9.45 -15.62
N GLU A 43 21.37 -9.17 -15.76
CA GLU A 43 20.72 -8.11 -14.98
C GLU A 43 19.85 -8.69 -13.89
N CYS A 44 20.33 -8.49 -12.68
CA CYS A 44 19.68 -8.79 -11.41
C CYS A 44 18.25 -8.25 -11.29
N TRP A 45 17.95 -7.16 -11.99
CA TRP A 45 16.71 -6.42 -11.90
C TRP A 45 16.31 -5.97 -13.29
N MET A 46 15.07 -5.53 -13.46
CA MET A 46 14.65 -4.90 -14.70
C MET A 46 15.50 -3.66 -14.99
N GLN A 47 15.84 -3.47 -16.27
CA GLN A 47 16.55 -2.30 -16.75
C GLN A 47 15.79 -1.03 -16.38
N ARG A 48 16.50 -0.09 -15.76
CA ARG A 48 15.97 1.19 -15.32
C ARG A 48 15.51 2.02 -16.54
N GLN A 49 14.21 2.29 -16.62
CA GLN A 49 13.64 3.12 -17.70
C GLN A 49 13.72 4.63 -17.41
N TYR A 50 13.75 5.03 -16.13
CA TYR A 50 13.65 6.44 -15.73
C TYR A 50 14.74 6.85 -14.74
N LYS A 51 15.34 8.03 -14.96
CA LYS A 51 16.40 8.60 -14.10
C LYS A 51 15.89 9.16 -12.77
N LYS A 52 14.61 9.53 -12.68
CA LYS A 52 13.98 10.05 -11.46
C LYS A 52 12.53 9.58 -11.45
N VAL A 53 12.00 9.31 -10.26
CA VAL A 53 10.61 8.93 -10.04
C VAL A 53 10.08 9.81 -8.92
N VAL A 54 8.88 10.36 -9.11
CA VAL A 54 8.15 11.11 -8.10
C VAL A 54 6.88 10.34 -7.81
N ILE A 55 6.69 9.94 -6.55
CA ILE A 55 5.46 9.30 -6.09
C ILE A 55 4.70 10.36 -5.29
N LEU A 56 3.58 10.83 -5.84
CA LEU A 56 2.67 11.74 -5.15
C LEU A 56 1.49 10.95 -4.60
N LEU A 57 1.35 10.96 -3.28
CA LEU A 57 0.20 10.40 -2.60
C LEU A 57 -0.71 11.53 -2.14
N VAL A 58 -2.00 11.43 -2.47
CA VAL A 58 -3.01 12.41 -2.07
C VAL A 58 -4.06 11.66 -1.25
N ASP A 59 -4.21 12.07 0.01
CA ASP A 59 -5.22 11.46 0.88
C ASP A 59 -6.63 11.81 0.39
N ALA A 60 -7.56 10.87 0.56
CA ALA A 60 -8.96 10.98 0.14
C ALA A 60 -9.19 11.35 -1.35
N LEU A 61 -8.20 11.13 -2.24
CA LEU A 61 -8.37 11.36 -3.67
C LEU A 61 -9.19 10.24 -4.32
N ARG A 62 -10.48 10.50 -4.52
CA ARG A 62 -11.37 9.54 -5.19
C ARG A 62 -11.16 9.54 -6.70
N PHE A 63 -11.35 8.36 -7.30
CA PHE A 63 -11.22 8.17 -8.75
C PHE A 63 -12.15 9.09 -9.55
N ASP A 64 -13.38 9.30 -9.10
CA ASP A 64 -14.35 10.12 -9.83
C ASP A 64 -13.97 11.61 -9.89
N PHE A 65 -13.02 12.08 -9.09
CA PHE A 65 -12.49 13.44 -9.17
C PHE A 65 -11.51 13.61 -10.34
N LEU A 66 -10.84 12.52 -10.74
CA LEU A 66 -9.83 12.51 -11.80
C LEU A 66 -10.43 12.26 -13.19
N VAL A 67 -11.65 11.73 -13.28
CA VAL A 67 -12.29 11.42 -14.57
C VAL A 67 -12.62 12.73 -15.29
N PRO A 68 -12.04 12.98 -16.49
CA PRO A 68 -12.38 14.14 -17.29
C PRO A 68 -13.87 14.13 -17.65
N THR A 69 -14.52 15.28 -17.56
CA THR A 69 -15.92 15.45 -17.97
C THR A 69 -16.00 15.97 -19.39
N ASP A 70 -16.90 15.40 -20.19
CA ASP A 70 -17.25 15.97 -21.48
C ASP A 70 -17.90 17.35 -21.31
N ALA A 71 -17.76 18.22 -22.32
CA ALA A 71 -18.32 19.58 -22.30
C ALA A 71 -19.84 19.62 -22.11
N ASN A 72 -20.55 18.54 -22.48
CA ASN A 72 -22.00 18.39 -22.36
C ASN A 72 -22.45 17.53 -21.17
N ALA A 73 -21.52 17.09 -20.31
CA ALA A 73 -21.87 16.27 -19.15
C ALA A 73 -22.66 17.10 -18.13
N THR A 74 -23.67 16.48 -17.51
CA THR A 74 -24.39 17.07 -16.38
C THR A 74 -23.40 17.40 -15.26
N ARG A 75 -23.41 18.65 -14.80
CA ARG A 75 -22.54 19.11 -13.71
C ARG A 75 -22.78 18.23 -12.49
N SER A 76 -21.74 17.49 -12.09
CA SER A 76 -21.70 16.74 -10.85
C SER A 76 -20.88 17.51 -9.84
N PHE A 77 -21.25 17.45 -8.56
CA PHE A 77 -20.50 18.09 -7.46
C PHE A 77 -19.04 17.64 -7.35
N PHE A 78 -18.69 16.49 -7.93
CA PHE A 78 -17.40 15.84 -7.73
C PHE A 78 -16.56 15.74 -9.00
N ARG A 79 -17.12 16.02 -10.18
CA ARG A 79 -16.44 15.83 -11.47
C ARG A 79 -16.12 17.16 -12.14
N GLY A 80 -15.02 17.20 -12.89
CA GLY A 80 -14.62 18.39 -13.66
C GLY A 80 -13.87 19.46 -12.85
N HIS A 81 -13.52 19.18 -11.59
CA HIS A 81 -12.74 20.10 -10.75
C HIS A 81 -11.22 19.99 -10.92
N MET A 82 -10.74 19.02 -11.73
CA MET A 82 -9.33 18.84 -12.04
C MET A 82 -9.06 18.99 -13.55
N PRO A 83 -9.13 20.21 -14.10
CA PRO A 83 -9.07 20.46 -15.55
C PRO A 83 -7.74 20.01 -16.18
N ASN A 84 -6.64 20.08 -15.42
CA ASN A 84 -5.32 19.69 -15.90
C ASN A 84 -5.19 18.19 -16.16
N VAL A 85 -6.02 17.35 -15.54
CA VAL A 85 -5.96 15.88 -15.72
C VAL A 85 -6.29 15.51 -17.17
N ALA A 86 -7.24 16.21 -17.79
CA ALA A 86 -7.59 15.99 -19.20
C ALA A 86 -6.40 16.29 -20.12
N GLN A 87 -5.62 17.32 -19.82
CA GLN A 87 -4.41 17.65 -20.59
C GLN A 87 -3.31 16.60 -20.36
N LEU A 88 -3.07 16.21 -19.11
CA LEU A 88 -2.08 15.17 -18.78
C LEU A 88 -2.36 13.85 -19.52
N MET A 89 -3.64 13.46 -19.65
CA MET A 89 -4.00 12.26 -20.40
C MET A 89 -3.67 12.38 -21.90
N LYS A 90 -3.83 13.55 -22.51
CA LYS A 90 -3.43 13.80 -23.90
C LYS A 90 -1.91 13.72 -24.07
N ASP A 91 -1.17 14.13 -23.06
CA ASP A 91 0.30 14.08 -23.03
C ASP A 91 0.83 12.66 -22.71
N GLY A 92 -0.05 11.65 -22.60
CA GLY A 92 0.30 10.25 -22.42
C GLY A 92 0.14 9.71 -20.98
N ALA A 93 -0.40 10.50 -20.05
CA ALA A 93 -0.71 9.99 -18.72
C ALA A 93 -1.86 8.98 -18.76
N GLN A 94 -1.79 7.98 -17.89
CA GLN A 94 -2.81 6.95 -17.76
C GLN A 94 -3.44 7.01 -16.37
N ILE A 95 -4.76 6.78 -16.31
CA ILE A 95 -5.50 6.71 -15.06
C ILE A 95 -5.89 5.26 -14.82
N GLY A 96 -5.47 4.70 -13.69
CA GLY A 96 -5.91 3.39 -13.22
C GLY A 96 -6.86 3.53 -12.03
N VAL A 97 -7.77 2.57 -11.87
CA VAL A 97 -8.60 2.44 -10.67
C VAL A 97 -7.92 1.50 -9.70
N PHE A 98 -7.58 1.99 -8.52
CA PHE A 98 -7.17 1.13 -7.41
C PHE A 98 -8.41 0.82 -6.55
N LEU A 99 -9.02 -0.33 -6.80
CA LEU A 99 -10.07 -0.90 -5.96
C LEU A 99 -9.40 -1.43 -4.69
N ALA A 100 -9.66 -0.76 -3.58
CA ALA A 100 -9.00 -1.09 -2.34
C ALA A 100 -9.99 -1.73 -1.39
N ASP A 101 -9.70 -2.97 -1.01
CA ASP A 101 -10.48 -3.75 -0.05
C ASP A 101 -10.51 -3.05 1.32
N PRO A 102 -11.58 -3.24 2.11
CA PRO A 102 -11.60 -2.80 3.51
C PRO A 102 -10.48 -3.49 4.29
N PRO A 103 -9.73 -2.82 5.19
CA PRO A 103 -9.94 -1.47 5.75
C PRO A 103 -9.29 -0.33 4.94
N THR A 104 -9.98 0.81 4.87
CA THR A 104 -9.56 1.99 4.08
C THR A 104 -8.63 2.94 4.84
N THR A 105 -7.69 2.42 5.63
CA THR A 105 -6.73 3.26 6.37
C THR A 105 -5.51 3.59 5.51
N THR A 106 -5.10 4.85 5.47
CA THR A 106 -4.00 5.35 4.63
C THR A 106 -2.68 4.65 4.92
N LEU A 107 -2.33 4.42 6.19
CA LEU A 107 -1.09 3.76 6.60
C LEU A 107 -0.96 2.34 6.03
N GLN A 108 -2.02 1.53 6.13
CA GLN A 108 -2.03 0.14 5.65
C GLN A 108 -1.85 0.05 4.14
N ARG A 109 -2.40 1.02 3.40
CA ARG A 109 -2.23 1.08 1.95
C ARG A 109 -0.83 1.48 1.55
N ILE A 110 -0.20 2.41 2.28
CA ILE A 110 1.19 2.76 2.01
C ILE A 110 2.11 1.59 2.38
N LYS A 111 1.87 0.86 3.48
CA LYS A 111 2.57 -0.38 3.80
C LYS A 111 2.45 -1.35 2.62
N ALA A 112 1.23 -1.64 2.17
CA ALA A 112 0.98 -2.54 1.03
C ALA A 112 1.65 -2.08 -0.27
N LEU A 113 1.63 -0.78 -0.60
CA LEU A 113 2.28 -0.23 -1.80
C LEU A 113 3.80 -0.33 -1.74
N THR A 114 4.37 -0.17 -0.56
CA THR A 114 5.83 -0.13 -0.38
C THR A 114 6.44 -1.52 -0.21
N THR A 115 5.70 -2.48 0.33
CA THR A 115 6.13 -3.89 0.49
C THR A 115 5.62 -4.81 -0.63
N GLY A 116 4.60 -4.40 -1.37
CA GLY A 116 3.92 -5.24 -2.37
C GLY A 116 3.02 -6.31 -1.78
N THR A 117 2.65 -6.20 -0.49
CA THR A 117 1.93 -7.26 0.25
C THR A 117 0.50 -6.88 0.55
N LEU A 118 -0.41 -7.85 0.60
CA LEU A 118 -1.83 -7.61 0.92
C LEU A 118 -1.98 -7.10 2.38
N PRO A 119 -2.75 -6.01 2.63
CA PRO A 119 -3.04 -5.55 3.99
C PRO A 119 -3.97 -6.56 4.68
N THR A 120 -3.68 -6.94 5.93
CA THR A 120 -4.53 -7.88 6.67
C THR A 120 -5.26 -7.21 7.83
N PHE A 121 -6.42 -7.75 8.22
CA PHE A 121 -7.29 -7.17 9.25
C PHE A 121 -6.61 -7.02 10.63
N ILE A 122 -5.58 -7.82 10.93
CA ILE A 122 -4.82 -7.69 12.19
C ILE A 122 -3.93 -6.43 12.17
N ASP A 123 -3.39 -6.05 11.01
CA ASP A 123 -2.64 -4.80 10.86
C ASP A 123 -3.54 -3.56 11.10
N ALA A 124 -4.86 -3.69 10.96
CA ALA A 124 -5.80 -2.61 11.28
C ALA A 124 -5.93 -2.35 12.78
N GLY A 125 -5.68 -3.37 13.63
CA GLY A 125 -5.56 -3.22 15.07
C GLY A 125 -4.25 -2.53 15.46
N ASP A 126 -3.15 -2.85 14.76
CA ASP A 126 -1.85 -2.21 14.96
C ASP A 126 -1.81 -0.74 14.48
N ASN A 127 -2.78 -0.27 13.69
CA ASN A 127 -2.95 1.18 13.46
C ASN A 127 -3.23 1.96 14.76
N PHE A 128 -3.72 1.32 15.83
CA PHE A 128 -3.96 1.95 17.12
C PHE A 128 -2.74 1.90 18.07
N ALA A 129 -1.76 1.05 17.77
CA ALA A 129 -0.49 0.96 18.47
C ALA A 129 0.61 0.57 17.45
N PRO A 130 1.06 1.51 16.60
CA PRO A 130 1.97 1.18 15.52
C PRO A 130 3.26 0.65 16.12
N SER A 131 3.56 -0.64 15.92
CA SER A 131 4.93 -1.12 16.13
C SER A 131 5.80 -0.40 15.12
N PRO A 132 6.78 0.42 15.54
CA PRO A 132 7.49 1.34 14.66
C PRO A 132 8.46 0.64 13.69
N ASN A 133 8.48 -0.69 13.66
CA ASN A 133 9.49 -1.47 12.95
C ASN A 133 8.88 -2.25 11.79
N ILE A 134 8.92 -1.66 10.59
CA ILE A 134 8.67 -2.39 9.34
C ILE A 134 9.89 -3.27 9.07
N ASN A 135 9.81 -4.55 9.46
CA ASN A 135 10.91 -5.50 9.29
C ASN A 135 10.88 -6.22 7.92
N GLU A 136 9.81 -6.02 7.16
CA GLU A 136 9.61 -6.61 5.83
C GLU A 136 10.47 -5.93 4.76
N ASP A 137 10.69 -6.65 3.65
CA ASP A 137 11.28 -6.02 2.47
C ASP A 137 10.37 -4.91 1.92
N ASN A 138 10.97 -3.79 1.56
CA ASN A 138 10.23 -2.67 1.01
C ASN A 138 11.06 -1.87 0.00
N LEU A 139 10.36 -1.06 -0.79
CA LEU A 139 10.93 -0.22 -1.84
C LEU A 139 12.06 0.67 -1.32
N PHE A 140 11.96 1.21 -0.10
CA PHE A 140 12.95 2.13 0.45
C PHE A 140 14.24 1.42 0.87
N PHE A 141 14.14 0.24 1.50
CA PHE A 141 15.31 -0.60 1.80
C PHE A 141 16.02 -1.03 0.51
N GLN A 142 15.27 -1.39 -0.53
CA GLN A 142 15.82 -1.77 -1.83
C GLN A 142 16.43 -0.58 -2.60
N ALA A 143 15.88 0.62 -2.45
CA ALA A 143 16.46 1.84 -3.01
C ALA A 143 17.79 2.16 -2.33
N LYS A 144 17.83 2.10 -0.99
CA LYS A 144 19.04 2.36 -0.21
C LYS A 144 20.13 1.33 -0.46
N SER A 145 19.80 0.04 -0.53
CA SER A 145 20.79 -1.02 -0.83
C SER A 145 21.48 -0.84 -2.18
N ARG A 146 20.89 -0.03 -3.06
CA ARG A 146 21.40 0.32 -4.40
C ARG A 146 21.93 1.75 -4.48
N ASN A 147 22.12 2.43 -3.34
CA ASN A 147 22.56 3.83 -3.26
C ASN A 147 21.69 4.80 -4.09
N VAL A 148 20.38 4.54 -4.18
CA VAL A 148 19.43 5.48 -4.77
C VAL A 148 19.04 6.50 -3.71
N THR A 149 19.22 7.79 -4.01
CA THR A 149 18.79 8.89 -3.14
C THR A 149 17.26 8.95 -3.08
N VAL A 150 16.72 8.97 -1.87
CA VAL A 150 15.28 9.09 -1.60
C VAL A 150 15.06 10.33 -0.75
N ALA A 151 14.13 11.18 -1.14
CA ALA A 151 13.71 12.34 -0.38
C ALA A 151 12.21 12.24 -0.11
N PHE A 152 11.80 12.52 1.13
CA PHE A 152 10.40 12.56 1.54
C PHE A 152 9.96 13.98 1.81
N MET A 153 8.73 14.30 1.41
CA MET A 153 8.09 15.58 1.70
C MET A 153 6.60 15.29 1.94
N GLY A 154 6.10 15.58 3.14
CA GLY A 154 4.74 15.26 3.51
C GLY A 154 4.45 15.42 5.00
N ASP A 155 3.33 14.87 5.42
CA ASP A 155 2.83 14.86 6.79
C ASP A 155 3.47 13.75 7.67
N ASP A 156 3.08 13.72 8.94
CA ASP A 156 3.56 12.75 9.94
C ASP A 156 3.31 11.28 9.55
N THR A 157 2.36 11.02 8.64
CA THR A 157 2.11 9.68 8.08
C THR A 157 3.36 9.10 7.42
N TRP A 158 4.10 9.93 6.68
CA TRP A 158 5.37 9.52 6.09
C TRP A 158 6.43 9.26 7.15
N TYR A 159 6.44 10.03 8.26
CA TYR A 159 7.39 9.85 9.36
C TYR A 159 7.23 8.51 10.08
N VAL A 160 5.99 8.05 10.28
CA VAL A 160 5.69 6.75 10.91
C VAL A 160 6.21 5.59 10.06
N LEU A 161 6.07 5.68 8.73
CA LEU A 161 6.63 4.70 7.79
C LEU A 161 8.14 4.85 7.63
N SER A 162 8.62 6.07 7.76
CA SER A 162 10.02 6.44 7.66
C SER A 162 10.73 6.42 9.00
N ASN A 163 10.50 5.42 9.86
CA ASN A 163 11.49 5.06 10.91
C ASN A 163 12.90 4.69 10.34
N ILE A 164 13.06 4.93 9.03
CA ILE A 164 14.22 5.32 8.23
C ILE A 164 14.88 6.65 8.69
N SER A 165 14.35 7.38 9.68
CA SER A 165 14.90 8.66 10.18
C SER A 165 16.22 8.55 10.95
N ASN A 166 16.72 7.33 11.23
CA ASN A 166 18.11 7.11 11.62
C ASN A 166 19.09 7.09 10.43
N TYR A 167 18.63 7.40 9.22
CA TYR A 167 19.45 7.39 8.03
C TYR A 167 19.31 8.73 7.32
N GLU A 168 20.24 9.61 7.70
CA GLU A 168 20.35 11.03 7.38
C GLU A 168 19.91 11.40 5.96
N PHE A 169 19.09 12.45 5.92
CA PHE A 169 19.02 13.36 4.79
C PHE A 169 20.41 14.00 4.62
N SER A 170 21.08 13.67 3.53
CA SER A 170 22.21 14.43 2.96
C SER A 170 21.96 14.63 1.47
#